data_AF-D6TS04-F1
#
_entry.id   AF-D6TS04-F1
#
_cell.length_a   1.000
_cell.length_b   1.000
_cell.length_c   1.000
_cell.angle_alpha   90.00
_cell.angle_beta   90.00
_cell.angle_gamma   90.00
#
_symmetry.space_group_name_H-M   'P 1'
#
loop_
_entity.id
_entity.type
_entity.pdbx_description
1 polymer ?
#
loop_
_entity_poly.entity_id
_entity_poly.type
_entity_poly.pdbx_seq_one_letter_code
_entity_poly.pdbx_strand_id
1 'polypeptide(L)'
;MKRSLSSLCLLAVCALFSLLALGGCGSASDQTSATTTSSNTTPQTVHLDMSWSKNYHTLKDLKQDAGVAVHGTITRIINQEVDSAGIPYTNFEFTVSHIAHDPAKSLTKNAVVGGATRITIHQTGGVVNNTHYEASDDPLFQVGEQYILFLKEYKPGFYYVIGGPTGRFKVQNGAVRPTSNDGVPFSGSQDDFDKNLQNA
;
A
#
# COMPACT_ATOMS: atom_id res chain seq x y z
N MET A 1 -27.60 -26.64 39.25
CA MET A 1 -27.48 -25.45 40.12
C MET A 1 -27.36 -24.25 39.17
N LYS A 2 -28.42 -23.45 38.95
CA LYS A 2 -28.79 -22.23 39.70
C LYS A 2 -27.58 -21.26 39.72
N ARG A 3 -27.53 -20.06 39.11
CA ARG A 3 -28.48 -18.95 38.84
C ARG A 3 -27.78 -17.96 37.84
N SER A 4 -28.46 -17.34 36.86
CA SER A 4 -29.21 -16.05 36.90
C SER A 4 -28.30 -14.83 37.12
N LEU A 5 -28.49 -13.59 36.63
CA LEU A 5 -29.47 -12.87 35.79
C LEU A 5 -29.00 -11.38 35.83
N SER A 6 -29.40 -10.55 34.86
CA SER A 6 -29.67 -9.08 35.00
C SER A 6 -28.45 -8.14 35.14
N SER A 7 -28.41 -6.88 34.70
CA SER A 7 -29.37 -5.81 34.32
C SER A 7 -28.63 -4.87 33.34
N LEU A 8 -29.19 -4.26 32.29
CA LEU A 8 -30.29 -3.27 32.18
C LEU A 8 -30.09 -1.96 32.99
N CYS A 9 -29.60 -0.90 32.32
CA CYS A 9 -29.76 0.53 32.66
C CYS A 9 -29.12 1.34 31.50
N LEU A 10 -29.57 2.51 31.07
CA LEU A 10 -30.80 3.28 31.18
C LEU A 10 -30.61 4.45 30.19
N LEU A 11 -31.69 4.92 29.56
CA LEU A 11 -31.74 6.10 28.70
C LEU A 11 -31.18 7.37 29.35
N ALA A 12 -30.64 8.30 28.54
CA ALA A 12 -30.86 9.74 28.74
C ALA A 12 -30.64 10.53 27.44
N VAL A 13 -31.75 11.06 26.93
CA VAL A 13 -31.84 12.12 25.92
C VAL A 13 -31.55 13.46 26.61
N CYS A 14 -30.67 14.29 26.07
CA CYS A 14 -30.65 15.72 26.35
C CYS A 14 -30.50 16.50 25.05
N ALA A 15 -31.52 17.29 24.78
CA ALA A 15 -31.61 18.24 23.69
C ALA A 15 -31.26 19.66 24.19
N LEU A 16 -31.26 20.58 23.23
CA LEU A 16 -31.42 22.04 23.33
C LEU A 16 -30.18 22.96 23.48
N PHE A 17 -30.13 23.91 22.51
CA PHE A 17 -29.89 25.37 22.66
C PHE A 17 -28.43 25.81 22.95
N SER A 18 -27.83 26.82 22.32
CA SER A 18 -28.34 28.15 21.99
C SER A 18 -27.51 28.86 20.90
N LEU A 19 -28.18 29.74 20.14
CA LEU A 19 -27.62 30.88 19.40
C LEU A 19 -27.03 31.98 20.34
N LEU A 20 -26.35 32.96 19.72
CA LEU A 20 -25.82 34.27 20.21
C LEU A 20 -24.33 34.22 20.59
N ALA A 21 -23.45 35.16 20.22
CA ALA A 21 -23.64 36.57 19.91
C ALA A 21 -22.57 37.15 18.96
N LEU A 22 -22.98 38.25 18.31
CA LEU A 22 -22.15 39.25 17.63
C LEU A 22 -21.34 40.09 18.62
N GLY A 23 -20.19 40.62 18.17
CA GLY A 23 -19.65 41.91 18.64
C GLY A 23 -18.20 41.88 19.12
N GLY A 24 -17.32 42.55 18.38
CA GLY A 24 -15.94 42.82 18.82
C GLY A 24 -15.13 43.63 17.81
N CYS A 25 -15.40 44.92 17.67
CA CYS A 25 -14.47 45.89 17.09
C CYS A 25 -13.48 46.34 18.16
N GLY A 26 -12.19 46.35 17.85
CA GLY A 26 -11.21 47.14 18.61
C GLY A 26 -9.79 46.58 18.60
N SER A 27 -8.95 47.15 17.72
CA SER A 27 -7.65 47.78 18.04
C SER A 27 -6.66 47.57 16.90
N ALA A 28 -6.35 48.68 16.24
CA ALA A 28 -5.18 48.80 15.40
C ALA A 28 -3.93 48.78 16.28
N SER A 29 -3.03 47.87 15.98
CA SER A 29 -1.63 47.95 16.39
C SER A 29 -0.79 47.47 15.22
N ASP A 30 0.01 48.41 14.69
CA ASP A 30 1.07 48.19 13.74
C ASP A 30 1.89 46.96 14.10
N GLN A 31 1.87 45.97 13.22
CA GLN A 31 2.89 44.94 13.20
C GLN A 31 3.32 44.73 11.75
N THR A 32 4.38 45.44 11.43
CA THR A 32 5.42 45.13 10.45
C THR A 32 5.15 43.87 9.64
N SER A 33 4.65 44.06 8.41
CA SER A 33 4.56 43.03 7.39
C SER A 33 5.98 42.55 7.03
N ALA A 34 6.46 41.56 7.78
CA ALA A 34 7.41 40.61 7.23
C ALA A 34 6.61 39.82 6.19
N THR A 35 6.84 40.13 4.91
CA THR A 35 6.43 39.30 3.77
C THR A 35 7.10 37.95 3.94
N THR A 36 6.47 37.08 4.73
CA THR A 36 6.73 35.65 4.67
C THR A 36 6.05 35.25 3.38
N THR A 37 6.85 35.19 2.31
CA THR A 37 6.45 34.50 1.09
C THR A 37 6.26 33.05 1.48
N SER A 38 5.07 32.72 1.98
CA SER A 38 4.55 31.35 1.99
C SER A 38 4.43 31.00 0.51
N SER A 39 5.51 30.47 -0.04
CA SER A 39 5.45 29.72 -1.28
C SER A 39 4.48 28.59 -1.00
N ASN A 40 3.24 28.76 -1.44
CA ASN A 40 2.33 27.67 -1.72
C ASN A 40 2.98 26.86 -2.83
N THR A 41 3.98 26.05 -2.45
CA THR A 41 4.63 25.11 -3.35
C THR A 41 3.64 23.98 -3.51
N THR A 42 2.76 24.11 -4.50
CA THR A 42 1.90 23.02 -4.95
C THR A 42 2.77 21.77 -5.09
N PRO A 43 2.40 20.64 -4.47
CA PRO A 43 3.14 19.40 -4.62
C PRO A 43 3.35 19.11 -6.11
N GLN A 44 4.62 19.05 -6.53
CA GLN A 44 4.95 18.75 -7.92
C GLN A 44 4.90 17.23 -8.10
N THR A 45 4.11 16.74 -9.04
CA THR A 45 4.14 15.33 -9.45
C THR A 45 4.99 15.18 -10.70
N VAL A 46 5.95 14.26 -10.66
CA VAL A 46 6.78 13.85 -11.79
C VAL A 46 6.43 12.41 -12.13
N HIS A 47 5.96 12.21 -13.36
CA HIS A 47 5.68 10.89 -13.90
C HIS A 47 6.94 10.29 -14.52
N LEU A 48 7.25 9.06 -14.13
CA LEU A 48 8.38 8.28 -14.64
C LEU A 48 7.88 7.33 -15.72
N ASP A 49 8.49 7.40 -16.91
CA ASP A 49 8.25 6.43 -17.97
C ASP A 49 9.21 5.25 -17.80
N MET A 50 8.68 4.14 -17.31
CA MET A 50 9.47 2.96 -16.98
C MET A 50 9.51 1.98 -18.16
N SER A 51 10.71 1.55 -18.52
CA SER A 51 10.89 0.41 -19.45
C SER A 51 11.10 -0.86 -18.62
N TRP A 52 10.02 -1.61 -18.42
CA TRP A 52 10.08 -2.85 -17.65
C TRP A 52 10.91 -3.90 -18.39
N SER A 53 11.85 -4.51 -17.68
CA SER A 53 12.76 -5.51 -18.26
C SER A 53 12.04 -6.78 -18.74
N LYS A 54 10.87 -7.08 -18.17
CA LYS A 54 10.01 -8.21 -18.56
C LYS A 54 8.55 -7.90 -18.24
N ASN A 55 7.67 -8.18 -19.19
CA ASN A 55 6.22 -8.19 -19.01
C ASN A 55 5.72 -9.64 -19.02
N TYR A 56 4.72 -9.93 -18.20
CA TYR A 56 4.15 -11.26 -18.07
C TYR A 56 2.69 -11.29 -18.49
N HIS A 57 2.32 -12.27 -19.31
CA HIS A 57 0.96 -12.39 -19.86
C HIS A 57 0.23 -13.65 -19.38
N THR A 58 0.91 -14.55 -18.65
CA THR A 58 0.30 -15.75 -18.07
C THR A 58 0.68 -15.92 -16.60
N LEU A 59 -0.23 -16.52 -15.80
CA LEU A 59 0.09 -16.88 -14.40
C LEU A 59 1.23 -17.89 -14.32
N LYS A 60 1.38 -18.74 -15.32
CA LYS A 60 2.46 -19.73 -15.41
C LYS A 60 3.82 -19.06 -15.48
N ASP A 61 3.99 -18.09 -16.37
CA ASP A 61 5.26 -17.38 -16.54
C ASP A 61 5.59 -16.54 -15.29
N LEU A 62 4.59 -15.88 -14.69
CA LEU A 62 4.75 -15.18 -13.41
C LEU A 62 5.19 -16.12 -12.29
N LYS A 63 4.49 -17.24 -12.11
CA LYS A 63 4.78 -18.23 -11.07
C LYS A 63 6.17 -18.83 -11.21
N GLN A 64 6.58 -19.12 -12.45
CA GLN A 64 7.88 -19.72 -12.74
C GLN A 64 9.05 -18.78 -12.39
N ASP A 65 8.88 -17.48 -12.61
CA ASP A 65 9.94 -16.49 -12.37
C ASP A 65 9.93 -15.89 -10.95
N ALA A 66 8.77 -15.93 -10.29
CA ALA A 66 8.63 -15.44 -8.93
C ALA A 66 9.39 -16.35 -7.95
N GLY A 67 10.09 -15.73 -6.99
CA GLY A 67 10.60 -16.47 -5.83
C GLY A 67 9.48 -16.83 -4.87
N VAL A 68 8.47 -15.96 -4.77
CA VAL A 68 7.31 -16.14 -3.91
C VAL A 68 6.09 -15.40 -4.47
N ALA A 69 4.89 -15.94 -4.26
CA ALA A 69 3.63 -15.23 -4.46
C ALA A 69 2.84 -15.19 -3.15
N VAL A 70 2.41 -14.00 -2.75
CA VAL A 70 1.75 -13.75 -1.45
C VAL A 70 0.53 -12.87 -1.59
N HIS A 71 -0.47 -13.13 -0.77
CA HIS A 71 -1.55 -12.21 -0.47
C HIS A 71 -1.27 -11.50 0.85
N GLY A 72 -1.57 -10.21 0.92
CA GLY A 72 -1.39 -9.41 2.12
C GLY A 72 -1.82 -7.98 1.96
N THR A 73 -1.37 -7.13 2.89
CA THR A 73 -1.76 -5.72 2.99
C THR A 73 -0.54 -4.83 3.12
N ILE A 74 -0.54 -3.69 2.43
CA ILE A 74 0.43 -2.62 2.64
C ILE A 74 0.05 -1.90 3.94
N THR A 75 0.90 -1.98 4.96
CA THR A 75 0.55 -1.55 6.32
C THR A 75 1.17 -0.21 6.72
N ARG A 76 2.34 0.12 6.17
CA ARG A 76 2.98 1.43 6.36
C ARG A 76 4.04 1.69 5.31
N ILE A 77 4.39 2.96 5.15
CA ILE A 77 5.65 3.39 4.52
C ILE A 77 6.76 3.24 5.56
N ILE A 78 7.86 2.60 5.21
CA ILE A 78 9.05 2.45 6.06
C ILE A 78 9.95 3.67 5.90
N ASN A 79 10.34 3.97 4.66
CA ASN A 79 11.13 5.15 4.29
C ASN A 79 10.92 5.48 2.80
N GLN A 80 11.34 6.69 2.43
CA GLN A 80 11.38 7.19 1.06
C GLN A 80 12.72 7.89 0.87
N GLU A 81 13.50 7.46 -0.10
CA GLU A 81 14.88 7.90 -0.29
C GLU A 81 15.23 7.95 -1.78
N VAL A 82 16.43 8.43 -2.07
CA VAL A 82 17.03 8.40 -3.41
C VAL A 82 18.23 7.44 -3.36
N ASP A 83 18.30 6.52 -4.31
CA ASP A 83 19.44 5.62 -4.40
C ASP A 83 20.71 6.32 -4.93
N SER A 84 21.82 5.58 -5.01
CA SER A 84 23.10 6.13 -5.51
C SER A 84 23.07 6.55 -6.99
N ALA A 85 22.07 6.10 -7.76
CA ALA A 85 21.88 6.47 -9.15
C ALA A 85 20.94 7.67 -9.32
N GLY A 86 20.43 8.25 -8.23
CA GLY A 86 19.50 9.37 -8.28
C GLY A 86 18.04 8.95 -8.46
N ILE A 87 17.71 7.66 -8.32
CA ILE A 87 16.36 7.15 -8.54
C ILE A 87 15.61 7.16 -7.20
N PRO A 88 14.47 7.87 -7.09
CA PRO A 88 13.65 7.84 -5.89
C PRO A 88 12.99 6.47 -5.72
N TYR A 89 12.89 6.01 -4.47
CA TYR A 89 12.23 4.76 -4.12
C TYR A 89 11.48 4.87 -2.79
N THR A 90 10.52 3.98 -2.60
CA THR A 90 9.76 3.82 -1.36
C THR A 90 9.85 2.37 -0.91
N ASN A 91 10.17 2.16 0.36
CA ASN A 91 10.01 0.86 1.01
C ASN A 91 8.69 0.83 1.77
N PHE A 92 7.87 -0.17 1.50
CA PHE A 92 6.60 -0.42 2.18
C PHE A 92 6.70 -1.65 3.07
N GLU A 93 6.07 -1.62 4.24
CA GLU A 93 5.84 -2.84 5.02
C GLU A 93 4.59 -3.55 4.51
N PHE A 94 4.77 -4.82 4.11
CA PHE A 94 3.69 -5.68 3.67
C PHE A 94 3.50 -6.82 4.66
N THR A 95 2.28 -6.91 5.21
CA THR A 95 1.90 -8.01 6.10
C THR A 95 1.25 -9.11 5.28
N VAL A 96 1.88 -10.29 5.28
CA VAL A 96 1.43 -11.46 4.52
C VAL A 96 0.32 -12.16 5.30
N SER A 97 -0.84 -12.33 4.66
CA SER A 97 -1.99 -13.07 5.19
C SER A 97 -2.07 -14.49 4.63
N HIS A 98 -1.59 -14.71 3.41
CA HIS A 98 -1.59 -16.02 2.77
C HIS A 98 -0.41 -16.17 1.80
N ILE A 99 0.20 -17.36 1.77
CA ILE A 99 1.30 -17.70 0.87
C ILE A 99 0.73 -18.59 -0.24
N ALA A 100 0.63 -18.06 -1.45
CA ALA A 100 0.09 -18.77 -2.60
C ALA A 100 1.16 -19.62 -3.31
N HIS A 101 2.43 -19.19 -3.25
CA HIS A 101 3.58 -19.91 -3.81
C HIS A 101 4.87 -19.56 -3.05
N ASP A 102 5.60 -20.53 -2.49
CA ASP A 102 6.93 -20.32 -1.87
C ASP A 102 7.76 -21.62 -1.93
N PRO A 103 8.29 -22.01 -3.11
CA PRO A 103 8.95 -23.30 -3.28
C PRO A 103 10.22 -23.43 -2.43
N ALA A 104 10.90 -22.30 -2.15
CA ALA A 104 12.11 -22.25 -1.35
C ALA A 104 11.85 -22.14 0.17
N LYS A 105 10.58 -21.97 0.58
CA LYS A 105 10.16 -21.67 1.95
C LYS A 105 10.89 -20.45 2.53
N SER A 106 11.13 -19.46 1.68
CA SER A 106 11.92 -18.26 1.96
C SER A 106 11.29 -17.40 3.06
N LEU A 107 9.96 -17.30 3.11
CA LEU A 107 9.26 -16.47 4.09
C LEU A 107 9.26 -17.07 5.50
N THR A 108 9.33 -18.40 5.61
CA THR A 108 9.31 -19.08 6.91
C THR A 108 10.62 -18.94 7.69
N LYS A 109 11.70 -18.47 7.05
CA LYS A 109 13.03 -18.36 7.66
C LYS A 109 13.28 -17.01 8.32
N ASN A 110 12.61 -15.94 7.87
CA ASN A 110 13.10 -14.58 8.09
C ASN A 110 12.08 -13.56 8.63
N ALA A 111 10.79 -13.88 8.77
CA ALA A 111 9.76 -12.82 8.74
C ALA A 111 8.69 -12.82 9.84
N VAL A 112 8.80 -13.57 10.94
CA VAL A 112 7.76 -13.54 11.99
C VAL A 112 8.05 -12.44 13.02
N VAL A 113 7.32 -11.32 12.94
CA VAL A 113 7.36 -10.24 13.94
C VAL A 113 5.99 -10.15 14.61
N GLY A 114 5.93 -10.42 15.92
CA GLY A 114 4.68 -10.38 16.67
C GLY A 114 3.65 -11.43 16.22
N GLY A 115 4.10 -12.55 15.66
CA GLY A 115 3.24 -13.63 15.16
C GLY A 115 2.72 -13.44 13.74
N ALA A 116 3.03 -12.33 13.07
CA ALA A 116 2.67 -12.07 11.68
C ALA A 116 3.91 -12.10 10.78
N THR A 117 3.76 -12.64 9.56
CA THR A 117 4.81 -12.63 8.54
C THR A 117 4.87 -11.24 7.90
N ARG A 118 5.97 -10.50 8.07
CA ARG A 118 6.16 -9.16 7.52
C ARG A 118 7.38 -9.10 6.60
N ILE A 119 7.22 -8.46 5.45
CA ILE A 119 8.29 -8.24 4.47
C ILE A 119 8.34 -6.79 4.04
N THR A 120 9.48 -6.37 3.47
CA THR A 120 9.62 -5.06 2.85
C THR A 120 9.45 -5.16 1.34
N ILE A 121 8.55 -4.35 0.78
CA ILE A 121 8.39 -4.19 -0.66
C ILE A 121 9.09 -2.90 -1.09
N HIS A 122 10.08 -3.02 -1.96
CA HIS A 122 10.80 -1.92 -2.57
C HIS A 122 10.17 -1.57 -3.91
N GLN A 123 9.74 -0.32 -4.08
CA GLN A 123 9.14 0.19 -5.31
C GLN A 123 9.83 1.49 -5.74
N THR A 124 10.07 1.64 -7.04
CA THR A 124 10.51 2.91 -7.65
C THR A 124 9.43 3.99 -7.48
N GLY A 125 9.85 5.21 -7.19
CA GLY A 125 8.99 6.34 -6.89
C GLY A 125 8.91 6.65 -5.40
N GLY A 126 8.32 7.78 -5.05
CA GLY A 126 8.20 8.25 -3.68
C GLY A 126 8.10 9.76 -3.59
N VAL A 127 8.02 10.28 -2.37
CA VAL A 127 8.06 11.73 -2.12
C VAL A 127 9.45 12.10 -1.63
N VAL A 128 10.15 12.92 -2.41
CA VAL A 128 11.48 13.43 -2.06
C VAL A 128 11.49 14.94 -2.29
N ASN A 129 11.92 15.71 -1.29
CA ASN A 129 11.99 17.18 -1.35
C ASN A 129 10.65 17.84 -1.80
N ASN A 130 9.51 17.33 -1.30
CA ASN A 130 8.17 17.80 -1.64
C ASN A 130 7.76 17.58 -3.11
N THR A 131 8.50 16.74 -3.84
CA THR A 131 8.16 16.27 -5.20
C THR A 131 7.73 14.81 -5.13
N HIS A 132 6.57 14.50 -5.69
CA HIS A 132 6.04 13.14 -5.79
C HIS A 132 6.47 12.53 -7.12
N TYR A 133 7.24 11.45 -7.06
CA TYR A 133 7.69 10.67 -8.21
C TYR A 133 6.91 9.38 -8.28
N GLU A 134 6.36 9.06 -9.44
CA GLU A 134 5.54 7.87 -9.63
C GLU A 134 5.64 7.36 -11.06
N ALA A 135 5.72 6.03 -11.24
CA ALA A 135 5.66 5.43 -12.56
C ALA A 135 4.23 5.56 -13.12
N SER A 136 4.09 6.06 -14.36
CA SER A 136 2.79 6.33 -14.99
C SER A 136 1.87 5.10 -15.02
N ASP A 137 2.45 3.91 -15.17
CA ASP A 137 1.78 2.63 -15.35
C ASP A 137 1.88 1.71 -14.13
N ASP A 138 2.63 2.10 -13.09
CA ASP A 138 2.73 1.40 -11.81
C ASP A 138 2.69 2.38 -10.63
N PRO A 139 1.51 2.95 -10.31
CA PRO A 139 1.33 3.85 -9.19
C PRO A 139 1.89 3.29 -7.87
N LEU A 140 2.31 4.19 -6.97
CA LEU A 140 2.76 3.81 -5.64
C LEU A 140 1.65 3.08 -4.89
N PHE A 141 2.04 2.08 -4.10
CA PHE A 141 1.12 1.43 -3.17
C PHE A 141 0.49 2.43 -2.19
N GLN A 142 -0.79 2.24 -1.86
CA GLN A 142 -1.42 2.96 -0.76
C GLN A 142 -1.53 2.09 0.49
N VAL A 143 -1.34 2.70 1.65
CA VAL A 143 -1.51 2.05 2.94
C VAL A 143 -2.97 1.62 3.11
N GLY A 144 -3.17 0.38 3.54
CA GLY A 144 -4.48 -0.26 3.71
C GLY A 144 -4.93 -1.07 2.51
N GLU A 145 -4.26 -0.96 1.35
CA GLU A 145 -4.61 -1.74 0.17
C GLU A 145 -4.13 -3.19 0.26
N GLN A 146 -4.95 -4.09 -0.28
CA GLN A 146 -4.71 -5.53 -0.32
C GLN A 146 -4.28 -5.96 -1.72
N TYR A 147 -3.28 -6.85 -1.77
CA TYR A 147 -2.71 -7.32 -3.02
C TYR A 147 -2.31 -8.78 -2.96
N ILE A 148 -2.39 -9.42 -4.13
CA ILE A 148 -1.58 -10.58 -4.44
C ILE A 148 -0.36 -10.09 -5.23
N LEU A 149 0.83 -10.37 -4.73
CA LEU A 149 2.10 -9.91 -5.29
C LEU A 149 2.99 -11.09 -5.67
N PHE A 150 3.54 -11.05 -6.88
CA PHE A 150 4.60 -11.93 -7.34
C PHE A 150 5.95 -11.25 -7.12
N LEU A 151 6.77 -11.84 -6.28
CA LEU A 151 7.91 -11.18 -5.68
C LEU A 151 9.22 -11.92 -5.92
N LYS A 152 10.30 -11.16 -5.96
CA LYS A 152 11.67 -11.69 -5.91
C LYS A 152 12.46 -10.98 -4.82
N GLU A 153 13.15 -11.76 -4.00
CA GLU A 153 14.02 -11.26 -2.95
C GLU A 153 15.34 -10.80 -3.56
N TYR A 154 15.80 -9.60 -3.21
CA TYR A 154 17.10 -9.07 -3.66
C TYR A 154 18.09 -8.87 -2.51
N LYS A 155 17.59 -8.83 -1.27
CA LYS A 155 18.35 -8.94 -0.03
C LYS A 155 17.43 -9.52 1.06
N PRO A 156 17.97 -10.16 2.11
CA PRO A 156 17.16 -10.81 3.14
C PRO A 156 16.02 -9.94 3.67
N GLY A 157 14.77 -10.36 3.47
CA GLY A 157 13.55 -9.67 3.91
C GLY A 157 13.05 -8.53 3.01
N PHE A 158 13.74 -8.24 1.90
CA PHE A 158 13.36 -7.19 0.96
C PHE A 158 13.13 -7.74 -0.44
N TYR A 159 11.98 -7.35 -0.97
CA TYR A 159 11.41 -7.88 -2.19
C TYR A 159 11.05 -6.74 -3.14
N TYR A 160 11.02 -7.04 -4.42
CA TYR A 160 10.38 -6.19 -5.43
C TYR A 160 9.36 -7.01 -6.21
N VAL A 161 8.38 -6.33 -6.81
CA VAL A 161 7.38 -6.97 -7.68
C VAL A 161 8.00 -7.28 -9.02
N ILE A 162 7.96 -8.56 -9.45
CA ILE A 162 8.50 -8.93 -10.76
C ILE A 162 7.60 -8.38 -11.88
N GLY A 163 8.22 -7.86 -12.94
CA GLY A 163 7.50 -7.27 -14.06
C GLY A 163 6.64 -6.06 -13.71
N GLY A 164 7.02 -5.33 -12.65
CA GLY A 164 6.36 -4.10 -12.20
C GLY A 164 4.86 -4.30 -12.01
N PRO A 165 4.01 -3.61 -12.78
CA PRO A 165 2.57 -3.67 -12.59
C PRO A 165 1.94 -5.01 -13.01
N THR A 166 2.61 -5.82 -13.85
CA THR A 166 2.08 -7.12 -14.31
C THR A 166 2.16 -8.21 -13.24
N GLY A 167 3.02 -8.06 -12.25
CA GLY A 167 3.13 -8.98 -11.09
C GLY A 167 2.25 -8.59 -9.91
N ARG A 168 1.36 -7.59 -10.08
CA ARG A 168 0.51 -7.02 -9.03
C ARG A 168 -0.96 -7.24 -9.37
N PHE A 169 -1.68 -7.79 -8.40
CA PHE A 169 -3.14 -7.96 -8.48
C PHE A 169 -3.78 -7.34 -7.25
N LYS A 170 -4.68 -6.38 -7.48
CA LYS A 170 -5.43 -5.73 -6.41
C LYS A 170 -6.54 -6.66 -5.92
N VAL A 171 -6.71 -6.72 -4.61
CA VAL A 171 -7.81 -7.43 -3.95
C VAL A 171 -8.77 -6.40 -3.38
N GLN A 172 -10.01 -6.41 -3.84
CA GLN A 172 -11.05 -5.50 -3.35
C GLN A 172 -12.37 -6.24 -3.23
N ASN A 173 -12.96 -6.22 -2.03
CA ASN A 173 -14.22 -6.91 -1.72
C ASN A 173 -14.20 -8.40 -2.11
N GLY A 174 -13.06 -9.08 -1.89
CA GLY A 174 -12.85 -10.48 -2.24
C GLY A 174 -12.62 -10.77 -3.73
N ALA A 175 -12.72 -9.77 -4.59
CA ALA A 175 -12.41 -9.89 -6.01
C ALA A 175 -10.93 -9.55 -6.28
N VAL A 176 -10.30 -10.34 -7.15
CA VAL A 176 -8.92 -10.15 -7.59
C VAL A 176 -8.92 -9.59 -9.01
N ARG A 177 -8.10 -8.55 -9.25
CA ARG A 177 -7.96 -7.88 -10.54
C ARG A 177 -6.50 -7.52 -10.81
N PRO A 178 -5.99 -7.68 -12.05
CA PRO A 178 -4.67 -7.16 -12.39
C PRO A 178 -4.66 -5.62 -12.26
N THR A 179 -3.52 -5.04 -11.88
CA THR A 179 -3.39 -3.57 -11.79
C THR A 179 -2.99 -2.91 -13.11
N SER A 180 -2.55 -3.69 -14.10
CA SER A 180 -2.29 -3.23 -15.47
C SER A 180 -3.11 -4.03 -16.47
N ASN A 181 -3.50 -3.36 -17.56
CA ASN A 181 -4.22 -3.97 -18.69
C ASN A 181 -3.32 -4.84 -19.58
N ASP A 182 -2.00 -4.61 -19.54
CA ASP A 182 -1.03 -5.32 -20.37
C ASP A 182 -0.50 -6.60 -19.70
N GLY A 183 -0.94 -6.86 -18.47
CA GLY A 183 -0.54 -8.00 -17.67
C GLY A 183 -1.37 -9.27 -17.90
N VAL A 184 -1.33 -10.16 -16.91
CA VAL A 184 -2.11 -11.40 -16.95
C VAL A 184 -3.59 -11.10 -16.78
N PRO A 185 -4.45 -11.43 -17.76
CA PRO A 185 -5.88 -11.20 -17.62
C PRO A 185 -6.44 -12.11 -16.53
N PHE A 186 -7.06 -11.50 -15.52
CA PHE A 186 -7.73 -12.25 -14.45
C PHE A 186 -8.97 -11.51 -13.94
N SER A 187 -9.99 -12.28 -13.60
CA SER A 187 -11.25 -11.80 -13.03
C SER A 187 -11.88 -12.92 -12.22
N GLY A 188 -11.86 -12.83 -10.90
CA GLY A 188 -12.44 -13.87 -10.05
C GLY A 188 -12.28 -13.59 -8.57
N SER A 189 -12.63 -14.56 -7.75
CA SER A 189 -12.34 -14.55 -6.31
C SER A 189 -10.87 -14.90 -6.03
N GLN A 190 -10.43 -14.74 -4.78
CA GLN A 190 -9.12 -15.24 -4.34
C GLN A 190 -9.02 -16.77 -4.50
N ASP A 191 -10.07 -17.53 -4.15
CA ASP A 191 -10.07 -18.98 -4.31
C ASP A 191 -9.92 -19.41 -5.78
N ASP A 192 -10.53 -18.66 -6.69
CA ASP A 192 -10.34 -18.89 -8.13
C ASP A 192 -8.90 -18.61 -8.52
N PHE A 193 -8.30 -17.54 -8.00
CA PHE A 193 -6.92 -17.18 -8.28
C PHE A 193 -5.97 -18.29 -7.82
N ASP A 194 -6.13 -18.78 -6.59
CA ASP A 194 -5.28 -19.80 -6.00
C ASP A 194 -5.38 -21.13 -6.79
N LYS A 195 -6.58 -21.52 -7.21
CA LYS A 195 -6.78 -22.70 -8.08
C LYS A 195 -6.09 -22.54 -9.43
N ASN A 196 -6.22 -21.38 -10.08
CA ASN A 196 -5.58 -21.12 -11.36
C ASN A 196 -4.05 -21.11 -11.22
N LEU A 197 -3.53 -20.53 -10.13
CA LEU A 197 -2.10 -20.50 -9.86
C LEU A 197 -1.55 -21.90 -9.57
N GLN A 198 -2.27 -22.76 -8.85
CA GLN A 198 -1.86 -24.14 -8.58
C GLN A 198 -1.73 -24.97 -9.86
N ASN A 199 -2.66 -24.76 -10.80
CA ASN A 199 -2.70 -25.49 -12.08
C ASN A 199 -1.79 -24.90 -13.18
N ALA A 200 -1.18 -23.74 -12.93
CA ALA A 200 -0.23 -23.08 -13.83
C ALA A 200 1.18 -23.69 -13.74
#